data_AF-A0A9X3LRE4-F1
#
_entry.id   AF-A0A9X3LRE4-F1
#
_cell.length_a   1.000
_cell.length_b   1.000
_cell.length_c   1.000
_cell.angle_alpha   90.00
_cell.angle_beta   90.00
_cell.angle_gamma   90.00
#
_symmetry.space_group_name_H-M   'P 1'
#
loop_
_entity.id
_entity.type
_entity.pdbx_description
1 polymer ?
#
loop_
_entity_poly.entity_id
_entity_poly.type
_entity_poly.pdbx_seq_one_letter_code
_entity_poly.pdbx_strand_id
1 'polypeptide(L)'
;MNNELFEMPIPVDYHLDNGEKLHAANPTTFIIPHRIKRENLAVGTLVKLVFLLDDPPADQPNGERMWVKISALQGRNYVGELRNEPVLIQGAKLGDFIEFGPEHVIDIHE
;
A
#
# COMPACT_ATOMS: atom_id res chain seq x y z
N MET A 1 -10.99 -13.82 36.49
CA MET A 1 -10.12 -12.68 36.12
C MET A 1 -9.55 -13.04 34.77
N ASN A 2 -10.15 -12.50 33.70
CA ASN A 2 -9.63 -12.73 32.36
C ASN A 2 -8.39 -11.85 32.21
N ASN A 3 -7.21 -12.49 32.20
CA ASN A 3 -6.02 -11.85 31.68
C ASN A 3 -6.23 -11.73 30.16
N GLU A 4 -6.86 -10.64 29.74
CA GLU A 4 -6.64 -10.18 28.37
C GLU A 4 -5.17 -9.81 28.31
N LEU A 5 -4.39 -10.69 27.67
CA LEU A 5 -3.01 -10.43 27.33
C LEU A 5 -3.03 -9.16 26.47
N PHE A 6 -2.49 -8.07 27.02
CA PHE A 6 -2.31 -6.84 26.28
C PHE A 6 -1.23 -7.11 25.23
N GLU A 7 -1.63 -7.61 24.06
CA GLU A 7 -0.74 -7.77 22.93
C GLU A 7 -0.32 -6.38 22.47
N MET A 8 0.99 -6.12 22.51
CA MET A 8 1.51 -4.89 21.92
C MET A 8 1.22 -4.91 20.41
N PRO A 9 0.88 -3.76 19.80
CA PRO A 9 0.73 -3.70 18.36
C PRO A 9 2.05 -4.14 17.70
N ILE A 10 1.92 -5.00 16.69
CA ILE A 10 3.07 -5.40 15.85
C ILE A 10 3.64 -4.12 15.22
N PRO A 11 4.94 -3.84 15.35
CA PRO A 11 5.55 -2.70 14.69
C PRO A 11 5.36 -2.76 13.18
N VAL A 12 5.26 -1.60 12.52
CA VAL A 12 5.33 -1.52 11.07
C VAL A 12 6.67 -2.09 10.59
N ASP A 13 6.61 -3.02 9.64
CA ASP A 13 7.74 -3.78 9.08
C ASP A 13 7.89 -3.57 7.56
N TYR A 14 7.26 -2.51 7.03
CA TYR A 14 7.22 -2.23 5.60
C TYR A 14 7.29 -0.74 5.28
N HIS A 15 7.62 -0.46 4.02
CA HIS A 15 7.43 0.84 3.37
C HIS A 15 6.72 0.70 2.02
N LEU A 16 6.14 1.80 1.52
CA LEU A 16 5.54 1.84 0.19
C LEU A 16 6.61 2.11 -0.87
N ASP A 17 6.65 1.30 -1.93
CA ASP A 17 7.54 1.56 -3.06
C ASP A 17 6.95 2.59 -4.03
N ASN A 18 7.83 3.27 -4.76
CA ASN A 18 7.46 4.27 -5.74
C ASN A 18 7.15 3.60 -7.10
N GLY A 19 5.87 3.57 -7.45
CA GLY A 19 5.38 3.01 -8.70
C GLY A 19 5.94 3.70 -9.95
N GLU A 20 6.26 4.99 -9.88
CA GLU A 20 6.87 5.73 -10.99
C GLU A 20 8.30 5.28 -11.26
N LYS A 21 9.08 4.99 -10.20
CA LYS A 21 10.44 4.43 -10.33
C LYS A 21 10.39 3.01 -10.89
N LEU A 22 9.46 2.18 -10.41
CA LEU A 22 9.26 0.82 -10.94
C LEU A 22 8.90 0.84 -12.42
N HIS A 23 8.00 1.73 -12.83
CA HIS A 23 7.65 1.95 -14.24
C HIS A 23 8.84 2.44 -15.05
N ALA A 24 9.58 3.44 -14.56
CA ALA A 24 10.75 3.97 -15.27
C ALA A 24 11.84 2.91 -15.49
N ALA A 25 12.03 2.00 -14.53
CA ALA A 25 12.96 0.87 -14.66
C ALA A 25 12.43 -0.23 -15.60
N ASN A 26 11.11 -0.39 -15.73
CA ASN A 26 10.47 -1.49 -16.47
C ASN A 26 9.28 -1.00 -17.33
N PRO A 27 9.49 -0.08 -18.28
CA PRO A 27 8.39 0.68 -18.89
C PRO A 27 7.44 -0.13 -19.76
N THR A 28 7.87 -1.32 -20.22
CA THR A 28 7.06 -2.19 -21.08
C THR A 28 6.31 -3.28 -20.31
N THR A 29 6.74 -3.60 -19.09
CA THR A 29 6.18 -4.70 -18.29
C THR A 29 5.54 -4.24 -16.98
N PHE A 30 5.85 -3.02 -16.52
CA PHE A 30 5.28 -2.43 -15.33
C PHE A 30 4.52 -1.16 -15.69
N ILE A 31 3.32 -1.32 -16.26
CA ILE A 31 2.46 -0.19 -16.63
C ILE A 31 1.72 0.32 -15.39
N ILE A 32 1.69 1.63 -15.21
CA ILE A 32 0.92 2.30 -14.14
C ILE A 32 -0.11 3.26 -14.74
N PRO A 33 -1.18 3.62 -14.02
CA PRO A 33 -2.13 4.62 -14.46
C PRO A 33 -1.46 5.97 -14.76
N HIS A 34 -2.00 6.68 -15.76
CA HIS A 34 -1.48 8.00 -16.13
C HIS A 34 -1.49 8.95 -14.93
N ARG A 35 -0.48 9.81 -14.82
CA ARG A 35 -0.27 10.74 -13.71
C ARG A 35 -1.54 11.53 -13.36
N ILE A 36 -2.22 12.09 -14.36
CA ILE A 36 -3.47 12.84 -14.17
C ILE A 36 -4.54 12.00 -13.45
N LYS A 37 -4.69 10.70 -13.75
CA LYS A 37 -5.63 9.84 -13.03
C LYS A 37 -5.21 9.67 -11.56
N ARG A 38 -3.91 9.44 -11.30
CA ARG A 38 -3.38 9.24 -9.93
C ARG A 38 -3.41 10.49 -9.06
N GLU A 39 -3.32 11.68 -9.66
CA GLU A 39 -3.38 12.97 -8.96
C GLU A 39 -4.82 13.48 -8.72
N ASN A 40 -5.84 12.83 -9.28
CA ASN A 40 -7.25 13.25 -9.20
C ASN A 40 -8.17 12.11 -8.73
N LEU A 41 -7.73 11.33 -7.74
CA LEU A 41 -8.51 10.23 -7.17
C LEU A 41 -9.56 10.77 -6.18
N ALA A 42 -10.67 10.03 -6.01
CA ALA A 42 -11.76 10.40 -5.13
C ALA A 42 -11.87 9.43 -3.94
N VAL A 43 -12.51 9.90 -2.86
CA VAL A 43 -12.93 9.02 -1.76
C VAL A 43 -13.83 7.91 -2.31
N GLY A 44 -13.57 6.68 -1.88
CA GLY A 44 -14.23 5.48 -2.36
C GLY A 44 -13.50 4.74 -3.47
N THR A 45 -12.55 5.37 -4.17
CA THR A 45 -11.74 4.72 -5.21
C THR A 45 -10.84 3.65 -4.58
N LEU A 46 -10.77 2.48 -5.23
CA LEU A 46 -9.90 1.37 -4.83
C LEU A 46 -8.62 1.41 -5.69
N VAL A 47 -7.48 1.52 -5.04
CA VAL A 47 -6.16 1.61 -5.70
C VAL A 47 -5.24 0.51 -5.22
N LYS A 48 -4.28 0.11 -6.06
CA LYS A 48 -3.26 -0.88 -5.70
C LYS A 48 -1.93 -0.18 -5.43
N LEU A 49 -1.28 -0.56 -4.34
CA LEU A 49 0.04 -0.08 -3.94
C LEU A 49 1.03 -1.26 -3.85
N VAL A 50 2.32 -0.96 -3.74
CA VAL A 50 3.39 -1.94 -3.50
C VAL A 50 3.92 -1.69 -2.09
N PHE A 51 3.87 -2.72 -1.25
CA PHE A 51 4.41 -2.71 0.10
C PHE A 51 5.64 -3.60 0.12
N LEU A 52 6.79 -3.08 0.55
CA LEU A 52 8.05 -3.82 0.65
C LEU A 52 8.43 -3.98 2.11
N LEU A 53 8.86 -5.19 2.48
CA LEU A 53 9.44 -5.46 3.79
C LEU A 53 10.73 -4.63 3.97
N ASP A 54 10.92 -4.10 5.16
CA ASP A 54 12.13 -3.34 5.50
C ASP A 54 13.36 -4.25 5.63
N ASP A 55 13.16 -5.49 6.09
CA ASP A 55 14.20 -6.52 6.22
C ASP A 55 13.75 -7.85 5.55
N PRO A 56 13.76 -7.92 4.21
CA PRO A 56 13.29 -9.08 3.48
C PRO A 56 14.30 -10.25 3.57
N PRO A 57 13.85 -11.51 3.67
CA PRO A 57 14.74 -12.66 3.56
C PRO A 57 15.35 -12.75 2.16
N ALA A 58 16.64 -13.10 2.07
CA ALA A 58 17.40 -13.08 0.81
C ALA A 58 16.79 -13.93 -0.33
N ASP A 59 16.19 -15.07 0.00
CA ASP A 59 15.64 -16.04 -0.97
C ASP A 59 14.10 -16.07 -0.99
N GLN A 60 13.43 -15.03 -0.49
CA GLN A 60 11.97 -14.93 -0.44
C GLN A 60 11.47 -13.65 -1.13
N PRO A 61 10.18 -13.60 -1.51
CA PRO A 61 9.58 -12.35 -1.97
C PRO A 61 9.77 -11.24 -0.94
N ASN A 62 10.11 -10.04 -1.40
CA ASN A 62 10.43 -8.90 -0.55
C ASN A 62 9.24 -7.98 -0.26
N GLY A 63 8.03 -8.36 -0.66
CA GLY A 63 6.86 -7.51 -0.51
C GLY A 63 5.61 -8.04 -1.19
N GLU A 64 4.54 -7.24 -1.10
CA GLU A 64 3.19 -7.56 -1.55
C GLU A 64 2.56 -6.40 -2.33
N ARG A 65 1.58 -6.71 -3.18
CA ARG A 65 0.75 -5.71 -3.86
C ARG A 65 -0.66 -5.79 -3.32
N MET A 66 -1.13 -4.74 -2.69
CA MET A 66 -2.39 -4.76 -1.94
C MET A 66 -3.31 -3.63 -2.37
N TRP A 67 -4.62 -3.87 -2.24
CA TRP A 67 -5.64 -2.87 -2.53
C TRP A 67 -5.95 -2.02 -1.30
N VAL A 68 -6.12 -0.72 -1.53
CA VAL A 68 -6.45 0.28 -0.52
C VAL A 68 -7.62 1.10 -1.04
N LYS A 69 -8.68 1.24 -0.24
CA LYS A 69 -9.84 2.06 -0.57
C LYS A 69 -9.69 3.44 0.05
N ILE A 70 -9.68 4.49 -0.77
CA ILE A 70 -9.49 5.86 -0.30
C ILE A 70 -10.64 6.25 0.63
N SER A 71 -10.31 6.70 1.83
CA SER A 71 -11.26 7.16 2.85
C SER A 71 -11.18 8.67 3.07
N ALA A 72 -10.03 9.30 2.80
CA ALA A 72 -9.85 10.75 2.91
C ALA A 72 -8.79 11.29 1.94
N LEU A 73 -8.88 12.59 1.67
CA LEU A 73 -7.88 13.37 0.92
C LEU A 73 -7.11 14.25 1.93
N GLN A 74 -5.77 14.23 1.86
CA GLN A 74 -4.91 15.00 2.76
C GLN A 74 -3.90 15.82 1.95
N GLY A 75 -4.31 17.01 1.53
CA GLY A 75 -3.49 17.86 0.66
C GLY A 75 -3.28 17.21 -0.70
N ARG A 76 -2.03 16.79 -0.99
CA ARG A 76 -1.67 16.04 -2.20
C ARG A 76 -1.67 14.53 -2.01
N ASN A 77 -1.79 14.07 -0.78
CA ASN A 77 -1.79 12.66 -0.40
C ASN A 77 -3.21 12.16 -0.17
N TYR A 78 -3.30 10.85 0.00
CA TYR A 78 -4.50 10.11 0.31
C TYR A 78 -4.31 9.35 1.62
N VAL A 79 -5.41 9.13 2.31
CA VAL A 79 -5.52 8.11 3.35
C VAL A 79 -6.54 7.10 2.87
N GLY A 80 -6.24 5.81 3.01
CA GLY A 80 -7.17 4.76 2.65
C GLY A 80 -7.08 3.53 3.52
N GLU A 81 -8.16 2.77 3.55
CA GLU A 81 -8.31 1.55 4.31
C GLU A 81 -7.78 0.36 3.50
N LEU A 82 -6.88 -0.45 4.07
CA LEU A 82 -6.38 -1.67 3.47
C LEU A 82 -7.53 -2.67 3.28
N ARG A 83 -7.65 -3.24 2.06
CA ARG A 83 -8.73 -4.15 1.67
C ARG A 83 -8.27 -5.58 1.38
N ASN A 84 -7.02 -5.90 1.72
CA ASN A 84 -6.43 -7.22 1.65
C ASN A 84 -5.97 -7.66 3.04
N GLU A 85 -5.99 -8.98 3.28
CA GLU A 85 -5.22 -9.57 4.37
C GLU A 85 -3.78 -9.77 3.87
N PRO A 86 -2.76 -9.16 4.51
CA PRO A 86 -1.36 -9.40 4.15
C PRO A 86 -0.94 -10.85 4.42
N VAL A 87 0.02 -11.34 3.64
CA VAL A 87 0.58 -12.70 3.77
C VAL A 87 2.00 -12.68 4.32
N LEU A 88 2.82 -11.70 3.90
CA LEU A 88 4.22 -11.54 4.27
C LEU A 88 4.41 -10.43 5.31
N ILE A 89 3.66 -9.33 5.17
CA ILE A 89 3.73 -8.16 6.05
C ILE A 89 2.96 -8.42 7.34
N GLN A 90 3.61 -8.23 8.48
CA GLN A 90 3.00 -8.46 9.80
C GLN A 90 2.57 -7.16 10.48
N GLY A 91 3.19 -6.03 10.12
CA GLY A 91 2.92 -4.71 10.67
C GLY A 91 1.73 -3.98 10.05
N ALA A 92 0.93 -4.68 9.24
CA ALA A 92 -0.35 -4.21 8.72
C ALA A 92 -1.38 -5.34 8.75
N LYS A 93 -2.66 -4.98 8.80
CA LYS A 93 -3.79 -5.91 8.68
C LYS A 93 -4.95 -5.31 7.91
N LEU A 94 -5.88 -6.16 7.49
CA LEU A 94 -7.13 -5.73 6.87
C LEU A 94 -7.82 -4.66 7.73
N GLY A 95 -8.20 -3.54 7.11
CA GLY A 95 -8.85 -2.42 7.80
C GLY A 95 -7.91 -1.34 8.32
N ASP A 96 -6.58 -1.55 8.30
CA ASP A 96 -5.63 -0.49 8.69
C ASP A 96 -5.65 0.69 7.71
N PHE A 97 -5.39 1.89 8.22
CA PHE A 97 -5.33 3.10 7.42
C PHE A 97 -3.90 3.41 6.97
N ILE A 98 -3.72 3.54 5.66
CA ILE A 98 -2.45 3.76 5.00
C ILE A 98 -2.45 5.17 4.41
N GLU A 99 -1.43 5.96 4.72
CA GLU A 99 -1.15 7.23 4.03
C GLU A 99 -0.27 6.97 2.81
N PHE A 100 -0.62 7.56 1.66
CA PHE A 100 0.15 7.40 0.43
C PHE A 100 -0.03 8.58 -0.53
N GLY A 101 1.02 8.90 -1.28
CA GLY A 101 0.99 9.84 -2.40
C GLY A 101 0.62 9.19 -3.76
N PRO A 102 0.27 10.00 -4.78
CA PRO A 102 -0.01 9.54 -6.14
C PRO A 102 1.07 8.63 -6.73
N GLU A 103 2.35 8.87 -6.41
CA GLU A 103 3.52 8.14 -6.88
C GLU A 103 3.55 6.66 -6.46
N HIS A 104 2.79 6.28 -5.42
CA HIS A 104 2.69 4.90 -4.95
C HIS A 104 1.61 4.09 -5.69
N VAL A 105 0.71 4.76 -6.42
CA VAL A 105 -0.43 4.11 -7.10
C VAL A 105 0.01 3.40 -8.36
N ILE A 106 -0.11 2.07 -8.36
CA ILE A 106 0.29 1.21 -9.49
C ILE A 106 -0.90 0.65 -10.28
N ASP A 107 -2.12 0.76 -9.74
CA ASP A 107 -3.36 0.32 -10.40
C ASP A 107 -4.58 1.04 -9.80
N ILE A 108 -5.66 1.16 -10.56
CA ILE A 108 -6.94 1.75 -10.13
C ILE A 108 -8.06 0.82 -10.58
N HIS A 109 -8.93 0.40 -9.66
CA HIS A 109 -10.13 -0.36 -9.99
C HIS A 109 -11.24 0.61 -10.43
N GLU A 110 -11.82 0.36 -11.61
CA GLU A 110 -12.99 1.10 -12.16
C GLU A 110 -14.32 0.46 -11.76
#